data_AF-A0A2R6JCL1-F1
#
_entry.id   AF-A0A2R6JCL1-F1
#
_cell.length_a   1.000
_cell.length_b   1.000
_cell.length_c   1.000
_cell.angle_alpha   90.00
_cell.angle_beta   90.00
_cell.angle_gamma   90.00
#
_symmetry.space_group_name_H-M   'P 1'
#
loop_
_entity.id
_entity.type
_entity.pdbx_description
1 polymer ?
#
loop_
_entity_poly.entity_id
_entity_poly.type
_entity_poly.pdbx_seq_one_letter_code
_entity_poly.pdbx_strand_id
1 'polypeptide(L)'
;MEQAGNEGPLADTAGGRLVSRTREVSDLSFSAFLASQPAPRVSWATPDGFELVGSEAAATLTAAGADRFDTLREDAAALFADVDADGPPAARPRAIGGFAFDAAHDPAPPWTGFPGALFAVPRTQLTRADDRTWLTVAAAGPDADPATV
;
A
#
# COMPACT_ATOMS: atom_id res chain seq x y z
N MET A 1 -28.46 -10.02 -4.61
CA MET A 1 -26.99 -10.20 -4.61
C MET A 1 -26.44 -8.94 -5.22
N GLU A 2 -26.29 -7.91 -4.40
CA GLU A 2 -26.07 -6.55 -4.89
C GLU A 2 -25.39 -5.77 -3.76
N GLN A 3 -24.10 -5.53 -3.92
CA GLN A 3 -23.38 -4.34 -3.48
C GLN A 3 -22.11 -4.29 -4.34
N ALA A 4 -22.22 -3.64 -5.50
CA ALA A 4 -21.05 -3.03 -6.13
C ALA A 4 -20.67 -1.86 -5.22
N GLY A 5 -19.77 -2.12 -4.29
CA GLY A 5 -19.21 -1.11 -3.41
C GLY A 5 -18.38 -0.15 -4.25
N ASN A 6 -18.90 1.05 -4.43
CA ASN A 6 -18.24 2.24 -4.94
C ASN A 6 -16.82 2.36 -4.37
N GLU A 7 -15.82 1.94 -5.15
CA GLU A 7 -14.41 2.19 -4.86
C GLU A 7 -14.21 3.70 -5.01
N GLY A 8 -13.94 4.38 -3.88
CA GLY A 8 -13.60 5.79 -3.87
C GLY A 8 -12.44 6.07 -4.83
N PRO A 9 -12.31 7.31 -5.34
CA PRO A 9 -11.27 7.64 -6.32
C PRO A 9 -9.90 7.17 -5.80
N LEU A 10 -9.27 6.29 -6.57
CA LEU A 10 -7.87 5.92 -6.38
C LEU A 10 -7.10 7.23 -6.40
N ALA A 11 -6.58 7.65 -5.25
CA ALA A 11 -5.89 8.93 -5.13
C ALA A 11 -4.66 8.91 -6.05
N ASP A 12 -4.79 9.59 -7.18
CA ASP A 12 -3.72 9.89 -8.12
C ASP A 12 -2.67 10.70 -7.35
N THR A 13 -1.54 10.06 -7.06
CA THR A 13 -0.47 10.63 -6.22
C THR A 13 0.69 11.14 -7.09
N ALA A 14 0.39 11.69 -8.26
CA ALA A 14 1.38 12.39 -9.08
C ALA A 14 1.74 13.75 -8.43
N GLY A 15 2.62 13.69 -7.42
CA GLY A 15 3.19 14.85 -6.74
C GLY A 15 2.70 15.03 -5.29
N GLY A 16 3.64 15.02 -4.34
CA GLY A 16 3.34 15.24 -2.92
C GLY A 16 4.43 14.68 -2.01
N ARG A 17 4.22 14.85 -0.71
CA ARG A 17 5.07 14.27 0.34
C ARG A 17 4.43 12.99 0.85
N LEU A 18 5.24 11.98 1.19
CA LEU A 18 4.80 10.81 1.93
C LEU A 18 5.17 10.98 3.40
N VAL A 19 4.16 11.00 4.27
CA VAL A 19 4.35 11.15 5.72
C VAL A 19 3.86 9.90 6.43
N SER A 20 4.61 9.42 7.43
CA SER A 20 4.16 8.32 8.27
C SER A 20 4.63 8.43 9.71
N ARG A 21 3.79 7.94 10.63
CA ARG A 21 4.14 7.81 12.05
C ARG A 21 3.99 6.37 12.50
N THR A 22 4.95 5.93 13.30
CA THR A 22 5.10 4.54 13.72
C THR A 22 5.14 4.44 15.23
N ARG A 23 4.37 3.50 15.77
CA ARG A 23 4.48 3.10 17.17
C ARG A 23 4.65 1.61 17.28
N GLU A 24 5.53 1.20 18.18
CA GLU A 24 5.54 -0.18 18.63
C GLU A 24 4.26 -0.46 19.40
N VAL A 25 3.68 -1.62 19.14
CA VAL A 25 2.47 -2.13 19.80
C VAL A 25 2.76 -3.52 20.35
N SER A 26 1.91 -3.99 21.25
CA SER A 26 1.94 -5.41 21.67
C SER A 26 1.73 -6.31 20.45
N ASP A 27 2.14 -7.57 20.57
CA ASP A 27 1.86 -8.53 19.51
C ASP A 27 0.34 -8.65 19.25
N LEU A 28 -0.05 -8.64 17.97
CA LEU A 28 -1.44 -8.63 17.51
C LEU A 28 -1.67 -9.74 16.49
N SER A 29 -2.92 -10.20 16.40
CA SER A 29 -3.32 -11.09 15.30
C SER A 29 -3.48 -10.31 14.00
N PHE A 30 -2.62 -10.59 13.03
CA PHE A 30 -2.62 -9.94 11.70
C PHE A 30 -3.87 -10.30 10.89
N SER A 31 -4.38 -11.52 11.03
CA SER A 31 -5.62 -11.95 10.39
C SER A 31 -6.85 -11.26 10.99
N ALA A 32 -6.88 -11.07 12.32
CA ALA A 32 -7.96 -10.33 12.98
C ALA A 32 -7.94 -8.86 12.59
N PHE A 33 -6.75 -8.24 12.51
CA PHE A 33 -6.58 -6.90 11.98
C PHE A 33 -7.16 -6.79 10.56
N LEU A 34 -6.75 -7.65 9.62
CA LEU A 34 -7.29 -7.60 8.25
C LEU A 34 -8.80 -7.85 8.16
N ALA A 35 -9.35 -8.66 9.05
CA ALA A 35 -10.78 -8.92 9.08
C ALA A 35 -11.60 -7.71 9.54
N SER A 36 -11.02 -6.82 10.35
CA SER A 36 -11.69 -5.64 10.91
C SER A 36 -11.48 -4.36 10.10
N GLN A 37 -10.71 -4.41 9.02
CA GLN A 37 -10.23 -3.24 8.30
C GLN A 37 -10.84 -3.13 6.89
N PRO A 38 -11.04 -1.89 6.37
CA PRO A 38 -11.58 -1.68 5.03
C PRO A 38 -10.63 -2.11 3.91
N ALA A 39 -11.17 -2.26 2.69
CA ALA A 39 -10.37 -2.52 1.49
C ALA A 39 -9.73 -1.22 0.95
N PRO A 40 -8.67 -1.31 0.12
CA PRO A 40 -7.91 -2.52 -0.22
C PRO A 40 -7.14 -3.09 0.99
N ARG A 41 -6.91 -4.41 0.97
CA ARG A 41 -6.18 -5.13 2.02
C ARG A 41 -4.98 -5.84 1.42
N VAL A 42 -3.85 -5.78 2.11
CA VAL A 42 -2.63 -6.48 1.71
C VAL A 42 -2.15 -7.39 2.83
N SER A 43 -1.64 -8.55 2.46
CA SER A 43 -0.90 -9.45 3.34
C SER A 43 0.36 -9.91 2.61
N TRP A 44 1.50 -9.73 3.26
CA TRP A 44 2.79 -10.10 2.74
C TRP A 44 3.61 -10.76 3.85
N ALA A 45 4.25 -11.88 3.54
CA ALA A 45 5.15 -12.55 4.45
C ALA A 45 6.36 -13.07 3.67
N THR A 46 7.51 -13.03 4.33
CA THR A 46 8.79 -13.50 3.78
C THR A 46 9.28 -14.72 4.58
N PRO A 47 10.08 -15.62 3.97
CA PRO A 47 10.56 -16.81 4.66
C PRO A 47 11.44 -16.54 5.89
N ASP A 48 12.06 -15.38 5.96
CA ASP A 48 12.94 -14.91 7.04
C ASP A 48 12.19 -14.25 8.20
N GLY A 49 10.86 -14.25 8.18
CA GLY A 49 10.03 -13.86 9.32
C GLY A 49 9.56 -12.41 9.31
N PHE A 50 9.82 -11.64 8.25
CA PHE A 50 9.15 -10.36 8.05
C PHE A 50 7.71 -10.59 7.57
N GLU A 51 6.76 -10.00 8.28
CA GLU A 51 5.33 -9.99 7.93
C GLU A 51 4.81 -8.55 7.88
N LEU A 52 3.93 -8.28 6.92
CA LEU A 52 3.24 -7.00 6.78
C LEU A 52 1.78 -7.26 6.40
N VAL A 53 0.87 -6.62 7.13
CA VAL A 53 -0.53 -6.50 6.71
C VAL A 53 -0.93 -5.04 6.66
N GLY A 54 -1.76 -4.69 5.69
CA GLY A 54 -2.14 -3.30 5.45
C GLY A 54 -3.59 -3.16 5.03
N SER A 55 -4.11 -1.97 5.28
CA SER A 55 -5.47 -1.55 4.95
C SER A 55 -5.46 -0.18 4.31
N GLU A 56 -6.41 0.01 3.39
CA GLU A 56 -6.58 1.21 2.57
C GLU A 56 -5.31 1.57 1.80
N ALA A 57 -5.31 2.70 1.11
CA ALA A 57 -4.14 3.22 0.43
C ALA A 57 -3.88 4.66 0.87
N ALA A 58 -2.65 4.93 1.30
CA ALA A 58 -2.09 6.27 1.36
C ALA A 58 -1.77 6.77 -0.05
N ALA A 59 -1.28 5.87 -0.90
CA ALA A 59 -1.01 6.10 -2.32
C ALA A 59 -1.29 4.82 -3.10
N THR A 60 -1.77 4.96 -4.34
CA THR A 60 -1.94 3.85 -5.29
C THR A 60 -1.18 4.18 -6.57
N LEU A 61 -0.43 3.21 -7.07
CA LEU A 61 0.32 3.29 -8.32
C LEU A 61 -0.25 2.25 -9.29
N THR A 62 -0.61 2.67 -10.50
CA THR A 62 -1.10 1.78 -11.55
C THR A 62 -0.39 2.07 -12.88
N ALA A 63 -0.23 1.04 -13.70
CA ALA A 63 0.13 1.21 -15.09
C ALA A 63 -0.38 0.05 -15.93
N ALA A 64 -0.32 0.22 -17.26
CA ALA A 64 -0.76 -0.77 -18.22
C ALA A 64 0.19 -0.78 -19.44
N GLY A 65 0.08 -1.81 -20.27
CA GLY A 65 0.87 -1.94 -21.48
C GLY A 65 2.29 -2.44 -21.25
N ALA A 66 3.09 -2.35 -22.32
CA ALA A 66 4.46 -2.87 -22.35
C ALA A 66 5.39 -2.12 -21.38
N ASP A 67 5.20 -0.80 -21.24
CA ASP A 67 6.08 0.08 -20.47
C ASP A 67 5.70 0.14 -18.97
N ARG A 68 4.71 -0.65 -18.52
CA ARG A 68 4.16 -0.61 -17.16
C ARG A 68 5.21 -0.74 -16.05
N PHE A 69 6.31 -1.45 -16.29
CA PHE A 69 7.40 -1.58 -15.32
C PHE A 69 8.19 -0.28 -15.15
N ASP A 70 8.41 0.44 -16.25
CA ASP A 70 9.17 1.69 -16.23
C ASP A 70 8.31 2.82 -15.67
N THR A 71 7.02 2.89 -16.07
CA THR A 71 6.04 3.80 -15.47
C THR A 71 5.95 3.60 -13.95
N LEU A 72 5.78 2.37 -13.46
CA LEU A 72 5.72 2.12 -12.01
C LEU A 72 7.02 2.51 -11.29
N ARG A 73 8.17 2.35 -11.94
CA ARG A 73 9.46 2.74 -11.35
C ARG A 73 9.56 4.25 -11.21
N GLU A 74 9.18 4.99 -12.24
CA GLU A 74 9.17 6.46 -12.23
C GLU A 74 8.20 7.00 -11.19
N ASP A 75 6.97 6.47 -11.14
CA ASP A 75 5.96 6.90 -10.18
C ASP A 75 6.35 6.56 -8.74
N ALA A 76 6.93 5.38 -8.51
CA ALA A 76 7.47 5.01 -7.20
C ALA A 76 8.63 5.93 -6.80
N ALA A 77 9.55 6.25 -7.72
CA ALA A 77 10.65 7.15 -7.44
C ALA A 77 10.15 8.56 -7.07
N ALA A 78 9.10 9.06 -7.75
CA ALA A 78 8.47 10.32 -7.44
C ALA A 78 7.77 10.29 -6.06
N LEU A 79 7.00 9.23 -5.77
CA LEU A 79 6.29 9.07 -4.49
C LEU A 79 7.24 9.04 -3.29
N PHE A 80 8.39 8.37 -3.44
CA PHE A 80 9.39 8.24 -2.37
C PHE A 80 10.49 9.32 -2.42
N ALA A 81 10.34 10.37 -3.24
CA ALA A 81 11.33 11.45 -3.34
C ALA A 81 11.35 12.37 -2.10
N ASP A 82 10.20 12.58 -1.44
CA ASP A 82 10.06 13.36 -0.22
C ASP A 82 9.29 12.54 0.84
N VAL A 83 10.05 11.95 1.77
CA VAL A 83 9.53 11.05 2.80
C VAL A 83 9.84 11.58 4.20
N ASP A 84 8.80 11.76 5.00
CA ASP A 84 8.86 12.02 6.44
C ASP A 84 8.33 10.82 7.20
N ALA A 85 9.24 9.92 7.55
CA ALA A 85 8.93 8.71 8.28
C ALA A 85 9.80 8.59 9.53
N ASP A 86 9.20 8.18 10.63
CA ASP A 86 9.89 7.76 11.84
C ASP A 86 9.88 6.22 12.00
N GLY A 87 10.46 5.75 13.10
CA GLY A 87 10.49 4.32 13.43
C GLY A 87 11.60 3.52 12.75
N PRO A 88 11.65 2.20 13.03
CA PRO A 88 12.71 1.34 12.52
C PRO A 88 12.54 1.05 11.02
N PRO A 89 13.62 0.65 10.32
CA PRO A 89 13.56 0.31 8.90
C PRO A 89 12.50 -0.75 8.52
N ALA A 90 12.23 -1.70 9.42
CA ALA A 90 11.18 -2.71 9.22
C ALA A 90 9.80 -2.06 9.00
N ALA A 91 9.46 -1.04 9.77
CA ALA A 91 8.13 -0.43 9.81
C ALA A 91 7.94 0.74 8.81
N ARG A 92 8.93 1.05 7.99
CA ARG A 92 8.81 2.13 6.99
C ARG A 92 7.69 1.81 5.99
N PRO A 93 6.97 2.82 5.47
CA PRO A 93 6.01 2.63 4.38
C PRO A 93 6.65 1.97 3.16
N ARG A 94 5.92 1.03 2.54
CA ARG A 94 6.37 0.29 1.35
C ARG A 94 5.22 0.17 0.38
N ALA A 95 5.52 0.29 -0.92
CA ALA A 95 4.57 -0.06 -1.96
C ALA A 95 4.54 -1.58 -2.13
N ILE A 96 3.36 -2.19 -1.94
CA ILE A 96 3.14 -3.64 -2.08
C ILE A 96 2.09 -3.88 -3.15
N GLY A 97 2.30 -4.87 -4.01
CA GLY A 97 1.41 -5.14 -5.12
C GLY A 97 2.03 -6.08 -6.13
N GLY A 98 1.63 -5.94 -7.39
CA GLY A 98 2.11 -6.82 -8.45
C GLY A 98 1.73 -6.36 -9.85
N PHE A 99 2.10 -7.20 -10.80
CA PHE A 99 1.86 -7.03 -12.22
C PHE A 99 0.94 -8.13 -12.72
N ALA A 100 0.05 -7.78 -13.65
CA ALA A 100 -0.59 -8.80 -14.48
C ALA A 100 0.49 -9.53 -15.29
N PHE A 101 0.26 -10.83 -15.49
CA PHE A 101 1.17 -11.69 -16.24
C PHE A 101 1.36 -11.18 -17.68
N ASP A 102 0.28 -10.76 -18.33
CA ASP A 102 0.29 -10.21 -19.68
C ASP A 102 0.29 -8.67 -19.67
N ALA A 103 1.08 -8.07 -20.56
CA ALA A 103 1.13 -6.63 -20.79
C ALA A 103 -0.16 -6.09 -21.44
N ALA A 104 -0.83 -6.91 -22.23
CA ALA A 104 -2.09 -6.61 -22.89
C ALA A 104 -3.31 -6.90 -22.00
N HIS A 105 -3.10 -7.24 -20.72
CA HIS A 105 -4.19 -7.47 -19.79
C HIS A 105 -5.05 -6.22 -19.66
N ASP A 106 -6.33 -6.38 -20.02
CA ASP A 106 -7.37 -5.39 -19.87
C ASP A 106 -8.46 -5.98 -18.95
N PRO A 107 -8.75 -5.39 -17.79
CA PRO A 107 -9.72 -5.93 -16.85
C PRO A 107 -11.11 -6.04 -17.47
N ALA A 108 -11.57 -7.27 -17.71
CA ALA A 108 -12.87 -7.56 -18.29
C ALA A 108 -13.62 -8.60 -17.44
N PRO A 109 -14.96 -8.62 -17.47
CA PRO A 109 -15.73 -9.62 -16.77
C PRO A 109 -15.28 -11.05 -17.13
N PRO A 110 -15.20 -11.96 -16.14
CA PRO A 110 -15.64 -11.79 -14.76
C PRO A 110 -14.58 -11.21 -13.80
N TRP A 111 -13.37 -10.91 -14.26
CA TRP A 111 -12.24 -10.47 -13.42
C TRP A 111 -11.83 -9.03 -13.73
N THR A 112 -12.55 -8.07 -13.17
CA THR A 112 -12.32 -6.63 -13.40
C THR A 112 -11.44 -5.97 -12.33
N GLY A 113 -11.07 -6.70 -11.27
CA GLY A 113 -10.52 -6.13 -10.05
C GLY A 113 -9.01 -5.91 -10.01
N PHE A 114 -8.26 -6.19 -11.10
CA PHE A 114 -6.81 -5.99 -11.11
C PHE A 114 -6.32 -5.48 -12.49
N PRO A 115 -5.68 -4.30 -12.56
CA PRO A 115 -5.15 -3.71 -13.79
C PRO A 115 -3.84 -4.37 -14.24
N GLY A 116 -3.22 -3.86 -15.31
CA GLY A 116 -1.92 -4.35 -15.80
C GLY A 116 -0.80 -4.32 -14.74
N ALA A 117 -0.85 -3.37 -13.81
CA ALA A 117 -0.01 -3.28 -12.62
C ALA A 117 -0.74 -2.48 -11.54
N LEU A 118 -0.63 -2.92 -10.28
CA LEU A 118 -1.19 -2.23 -9.12
C LEU A 118 -0.25 -2.41 -7.93
N PHE A 119 0.19 -1.29 -7.35
CA PHE A 119 0.90 -1.24 -6.07
C PHE A 119 0.22 -0.23 -5.16
N ALA A 120 0.16 -0.52 -3.87
CA ALA A 120 -0.37 0.40 -2.88
C ALA A 120 0.61 0.57 -1.72
N VAL A 121 0.74 1.80 -1.23
CA VAL A 121 1.29 2.07 0.10
C VAL A 121 0.12 2.06 1.07
N PRO A 122 0.02 1.11 2.02
CA PRO A 122 -1.11 1.06 2.94
C PRO A 122 -1.24 2.34 3.76
N ARG A 123 -2.48 2.79 4.00
CA ARG A 123 -2.73 3.91 4.93
C ARG A 123 -2.45 3.50 6.36
N THR A 124 -2.84 2.28 6.72
CA THR A 124 -2.54 1.68 8.02
C THR A 124 -1.88 0.33 7.78
N GLN A 125 -0.71 0.10 8.37
CA GLN A 125 -0.02 -1.19 8.31
C GLN A 125 0.39 -1.69 9.69
N LEU A 126 0.29 -3.00 9.90
CA LEU A 126 1.04 -3.71 10.93
C LEU A 126 2.23 -4.40 10.28
N THR A 127 3.39 -4.28 10.91
CA THR A 127 4.61 -4.98 10.50
C THR A 127 5.15 -5.78 11.68
N ARG A 128 5.58 -7.02 11.42
CA ARG A 128 6.32 -7.85 12.38
C ARG A 128 7.70 -8.16 11.82
N ALA A 129 8.73 -7.91 12.63
CA ALA A 129 10.12 -8.30 12.38
C ALA A 129 10.86 -8.36 13.72
N ASP A 130 11.84 -9.27 13.84
CA ASP A 130 12.67 -9.40 15.04
C ASP A 130 11.84 -9.46 16.36
N ASP A 131 10.76 -10.25 16.36
CA ASP A 131 9.81 -10.43 17.48
C ASP A 131 9.10 -9.14 17.98
N ARG A 132 9.12 -8.08 17.18
CA ARG A 132 8.47 -6.80 17.49
C ARG A 132 7.40 -6.49 16.47
N THR A 133 6.34 -5.82 16.94
CA THR A 133 5.21 -5.41 16.10
C THR A 133 5.08 -3.90 16.10
N TRP A 134 4.91 -3.32 14.90
CA TRP A 134 4.73 -1.89 14.71
C TRP A 134 3.44 -1.60 13.98
N LEU A 135 2.73 -0.58 14.45
CA LEU A 135 1.64 0.07 13.74
C LEU A 135 2.19 1.32 13.08
N THR A 136 2.02 1.43 11.77
CA THR A 136 2.38 2.62 10.99
C THR A 136 1.14 3.16 10.30
N VAL A 137 0.90 4.45 10.44
CA VAL A 137 -0.12 5.21 9.71
C VAL A 137 0.59 6.13 8.73
N ALA A 138 0.11 6.17 7.48
CA ALA A 138 0.71 6.93 6.40
C ALA A 138 -0.33 7.75 5.63
N ALA A 139 0.10 8.89 5.12
CA ALA A 139 -0.64 9.74 4.20
C ALA A 139 0.32 10.21 3.09
N ALA A 140 -0.19 10.31 1.86
CA ALA A 140 0.56 10.84 0.73
C ALA A 140 -0.24 11.94 0.03
N GLY A 141 0.47 12.90 -0.55
CA GLY A 141 -0.12 13.99 -1.33
C GLY A 141 0.42 15.35 -0.91
N PRO A 142 -0.03 16.44 -1.57
CA PRO A 142 0.43 17.80 -1.28
C PRO A 142 0.00 18.29 0.12
N ASP A 143 -1.13 17.77 0.63
CA ASP A 143 -1.70 18.15 1.93
C ASP A 143 -1.34 17.17 3.06
N ALA A 144 -0.37 16.26 2.83
CA ALA A 144 0.03 15.29 3.84
C ALA A 144 0.72 15.98 5.04
N ASP A 145 0.07 15.93 6.19
CA ASP A 145 0.54 16.58 7.42
C ASP A 145 0.93 15.54 8.48
N PRO A 146 2.18 15.58 9.01
CA PRO A 146 2.61 14.87 10.21
C PRO A 146 1.66 14.83 11.40
N ALA A 147 0.85 15.87 11.61
CA ALA A 147 -0.09 15.96 12.72
C ALA A 147 -1.36 15.13 12.51
N THR A 148 -1.59 14.64 11.29
CA THR A 148 -2.80 13.91 10.89
C THR A 148 -2.59 12.40 10.74
N VAL A 149 -1.35 11.93 10.95
CA VAL A 149 -0.93 10.52 10.91
C VAL A 149 -0.35 10.05 12.24
#